data_AF-A0A177NH16-F1
#
_entry.id   AF-A0A177NH16-F1
#
_cell.length_a   1.000
_cell.length_b   1.000
_cell.length_c   1.000
_cell.angle_alpha   90.00
_cell.angle_beta   90.00
_cell.angle_gamma   90.00
#
_symmetry.space_group_name_H-M   'P 1'
#
loop_
_entity.id
_entity.type
_entity.pdbx_description
1 polymer ?
#
loop_
_entity_poly.entity_id
_entity_poly.type
_entity_poly.pdbx_seq_one_letter_code
_entity_poly.pdbx_strand_id
1 'polypeptide(L)'
;MPSILFGLILLLSGCAVDKQEQISTMLSVDNATPLFVVPSVRERMLHLARQEWDLFGRPEVNYESDPPALTYPSQAVHGHETLAPFFSRVFMYWYAATDLPIIGYTGEIRPWSAAFIVWLARSAGVAETDLPSTVLHWDYMQHVMAAGSAGRFVSHAINAYAPKPGDIICAARGEAFSQSIHGYKDLKHGAYHCDLVVAQRPGVIDVIGGNVLDAVSLAHIKLDGTGIVLPTKARPWSLVIEQRN
;
A
#
# COMPACT_ATOMS: atom_id res chain seq x y z
N MET A 1 9.32 84.21 8.17
CA MET A 1 9.13 83.26 9.28
C MET A 1 7.92 82.40 8.94
N PRO A 2 8.01 81.06 9.12
CA PRO A 2 7.94 80.01 8.08
C PRO A 2 6.52 79.80 7.55
N SER A 3 6.23 79.75 6.24
CA SER A 3 6.56 78.78 5.16
C SER A 3 5.95 77.39 5.36
N ILE A 4 4.72 77.25 4.85
CA ILE A 4 3.89 76.03 4.78
C ILE A 4 4.46 75.09 3.71
N LEU A 5 4.75 73.84 4.09
CA LEU A 5 5.22 72.79 3.17
C LEU A 5 4.00 72.04 2.60
N PHE A 6 3.78 72.16 1.29
CA PHE A 6 2.78 71.41 0.54
C PHE A 6 3.21 69.94 0.38
N GLY A 7 2.38 69.00 0.84
CA GLY A 7 2.54 67.58 0.59
C GLY A 7 2.08 67.22 -0.82
N LEU A 8 2.97 66.67 -1.63
CA LEU A 8 2.68 66.14 -2.96
C LEU A 8 2.29 64.66 -2.82
N ILE A 9 1.00 64.33 -3.02
CA ILE A 9 0.55 62.93 -3.10
C ILE A 9 0.69 62.48 -4.56
N LEU A 10 1.63 61.56 -4.81
CA LEU A 10 1.74 60.87 -6.09
C LEU A 10 0.67 59.77 -6.18
N LEU A 11 -0.31 59.97 -7.04
CA LEU A 11 -1.25 58.91 -7.48
C LEU A 11 -0.57 58.12 -8.61
N LEU A 12 -0.02 56.96 -8.28
CA LEU A 12 0.43 55.98 -9.28
C LEU A 12 -0.80 55.23 -9.81
N SER A 13 -1.28 55.63 -10.99
CA SER A 13 -2.27 54.87 -11.74
C SER A 13 -1.60 53.62 -12.34
N GLY A 14 -1.76 52.47 -11.67
CA GLY A 14 -1.39 51.18 -12.25
C GLY A 14 -2.38 50.81 -13.36
N CYS A 15 -1.89 50.67 -14.59
CA CYS A 15 -2.65 50.01 -15.66
C CYS A 15 -2.67 48.50 -15.37
N ALA A 16 -3.66 48.04 -14.60
CA ALA A 16 -3.96 46.62 -14.54
C ALA A 16 -4.60 46.22 -15.88
N VAL A 17 -3.83 45.57 -16.74
CA VAL A 17 -4.39 44.84 -17.88
C VAL A 17 -5.10 43.63 -17.29
N ASP A 18 -6.42 43.62 -17.38
CA ASP A 18 -7.26 42.51 -16.96
C ASP A 18 -7.01 41.36 -17.93
N LYS A 19 -6.07 40.48 -17.58
CA LYS A 19 -5.80 39.27 -18.35
C LYS A 19 -6.94 38.32 -18.02
N GLN A 20 -8.01 38.40 -18.81
CA GLN A 20 -9.09 37.43 -18.76
C GLN A 20 -8.47 36.04 -18.93
N GLU A 21 -8.24 35.33 -17.83
CA GLU A 21 -7.84 33.93 -17.88
C GLU A 21 -9.02 33.20 -18.50
N GLN A 22 -8.87 32.85 -19.76
CA GLN A 22 -9.76 31.95 -20.45
C GLN A 22 -9.55 30.59 -19.78
N ILE A 23 -10.27 30.36 -18.68
CA ILE A 23 -10.34 29.07 -18.01
C ILE A 23 -10.82 28.11 -19.08
N SER A 24 -9.90 27.31 -19.60
CA SER A 24 -10.24 26.26 -20.53
C SER A 24 -11.12 25.30 -19.74
N THR A 25 -12.42 25.32 -20.01
CA THR A 25 -13.33 24.31 -19.49
C THR A 25 -12.79 22.98 -19.97
N MET A 26 -12.37 22.12 -19.03
CA MET A 26 -12.12 20.73 -19.38
C MET A 26 -13.40 20.21 -20.02
N LEU A 27 -13.33 19.88 -21.31
CA LEU A 27 -14.39 19.14 -21.96
C LEU A 27 -14.52 17.85 -21.16
N SER A 28 -15.67 17.66 -20.50
CA SER A 28 -16.05 16.36 -19.95
C SER A 28 -16.20 15.43 -21.14
N VAL A 29 -15.11 14.76 -21.53
CA VAL A 29 -15.19 13.72 -22.54
C VAL A 29 -15.55 12.46 -21.80
N ASP A 30 -16.82 12.38 -21.37
CA ASP A 30 -17.38 11.23 -20.68
C ASP A 30 -17.29 9.93 -21.50
N ASN A 31 -16.77 9.99 -22.73
CA ASN A 31 -16.55 8.87 -23.64
C ASN A 31 -15.30 9.00 -24.54
N ALA A 32 -14.25 9.73 -24.14
CA ALA A 32 -13.00 9.71 -24.91
C ALA A 32 -12.33 8.35 -24.76
N THR A 33 -12.15 7.62 -25.88
CA THR A 33 -11.19 6.51 -25.89
C THR A 33 -9.80 7.11 -25.66
N PRO A 34 -9.07 6.69 -24.61
CA PRO A 34 -7.75 7.26 -24.35
C PRO A 34 -6.82 6.90 -25.51
N LEU A 35 -5.98 7.86 -25.92
CA LEU A 35 -4.99 7.67 -27.01
C LEU A 35 -3.83 6.73 -26.62
N PHE A 36 -3.80 6.29 -25.36
CA PHE A 36 -2.83 5.37 -24.79
C PHE A 36 -3.54 4.35 -23.90
N VAL A 37 -2.95 3.18 -23.71
CA VAL A 37 -3.51 2.18 -22.80
C VAL A 37 -3.46 2.73 -21.38
N VAL A 38 -4.63 2.91 -20.76
CA VAL A 38 -4.72 3.19 -19.33
C VAL A 38 -4.54 1.87 -18.58
N PRO A 39 -3.49 1.70 -17.77
CA PRO A 39 -3.28 0.45 -17.04
C PRO A 39 -4.48 0.17 -16.13
N SER A 40 -4.81 -1.09 -15.92
CA SER A 40 -5.79 -1.52 -14.93
C SER A 40 -5.36 -1.19 -13.50
N VAL A 41 -6.30 -1.20 -12.55
CA VAL A 41 -5.98 -1.08 -11.11
C VAL A 41 -4.94 -2.12 -10.70
N ARG A 42 -5.08 -3.36 -11.17
CA ARG A 42 -4.13 -4.44 -10.92
C ARG A 42 -2.73 -4.08 -11.39
N GLU A 43 -2.58 -3.67 -12.64
CA GLU A 43 -1.26 -3.32 -13.20
C GLU A 43 -0.63 -2.15 -12.45
N ARG A 44 -1.42 -1.15 -12.04
CA ARG A 44 -0.91 -0.03 -11.22
C ARG A 44 -0.44 -0.48 -9.85
N MET A 45 -1.21 -1.31 -9.12
CA MET A 45 -0.80 -1.84 -7.81
C MET A 45 0.50 -2.65 -7.92
N LEU A 46 0.60 -3.52 -8.93
CA LEU A 46 1.79 -4.32 -9.20
C LEU A 46 3.01 -3.45 -9.52
N HIS A 47 2.83 -2.42 -10.33
CA HIS A 47 3.90 -1.48 -10.67
C HIS A 47 4.39 -0.72 -9.45
N LEU A 48 3.48 -0.15 -8.66
CA LEU A 48 3.80 0.61 -7.44
C LEU A 48 4.55 -0.25 -6.41
N ALA A 49 4.09 -1.47 -6.17
CA ALA A 49 4.74 -2.37 -5.21
C ALA A 49 6.17 -2.71 -5.63
N ARG A 50 6.39 -2.98 -6.93
CA ARG A 50 7.73 -3.25 -7.49
C ARG A 50 8.62 -2.02 -7.43
N GLN A 51 8.08 -0.84 -7.72
CA GLN A 51 8.81 0.42 -7.62
C GLN A 51 9.31 0.67 -6.19
N GLU A 52 8.46 0.48 -5.17
CA GLU A 52 8.88 0.68 -3.79
C GLU A 52 9.87 -0.38 -3.31
N TRP A 53 9.69 -1.64 -3.71
CA TRP A 53 10.67 -2.69 -3.43
C TRP A 53 12.04 -2.38 -4.06
N ASP A 54 12.05 -1.92 -5.32
CA ASP A 54 13.26 -1.47 -6.01
C ASP A 54 13.91 -0.30 -5.28
N LEU A 55 13.10 0.68 -4.86
CA LEU A 55 13.56 1.85 -4.11
C LEU A 55 14.26 1.44 -2.81
N PHE A 56 13.69 0.48 -2.06
CA PHE A 56 14.26 -0.05 -0.81
C PHE A 56 15.50 -0.94 -1.02
N GLY A 57 15.99 -1.08 -2.25
CA GLY A 57 17.20 -1.85 -2.56
C GLY A 57 16.95 -3.32 -2.86
N ARG A 58 15.71 -3.67 -3.19
CA ARG A 58 15.27 -5.05 -3.50
C ARG A 58 15.55 -6.08 -2.38
N PRO A 59 15.23 -5.79 -1.11
CA PRO A 59 15.39 -6.78 -0.06
C PRO A 59 14.47 -7.97 -0.28
N GLU A 60 15.00 -9.17 -0.07
CA GLU A 60 14.24 -10.42 0.00
C GLU A 60 14.27 -10.94 1.44
N VAL A 61 13.12 -11.31 1.98
CA VAL A 61 13.03 -11.94 3.31
C VAL A 61 12.99 -13.44 3.17
N ASN A 62 13.85 -14.13 3.93
CA ASN A 62 13.78 -15.58 4.08
C ASN A 62 13.02 -15.95 5.35
N TYR A 63 11.78 -16.42 5.22
CA TYR A 63 10.98 -16.90 6.35
C TYR A 63 11.37 -18.29 6.85
N GLU A 64 12.29 -18.98 6.18
CA GLU A 64 12.85 -20.26 6.64
C GLU A 64 14.05 -20.08 7.57
N SER A 65 14.64 -18.88 7.64
CA SER A 65 15.68 -18.58 8.63
C SER A 65 15.07 -18.23 9.99
N ASP A 66 15.79 -18.55 11.06
CA ASP A 66 15.40 -18.21 12.44
C ASP A 66 16.54 -17.45 13.15
N PRO A 67 16.40 -16.13 13.40
CA PRO A 67 15.26 -15.30 13.00
C PRO A 67 15.21 -15.04 11.48
N PRO A 68 14.05 -14.64 10.93
CA PRO A 68 13.95 -14.16 9.56
C PRO A 68 14.91 -12.98 9.32
N ALA A 69 15.61 -12.99 8.19
CA ALA A 69 16.56 -11.95 7.81
C ALA A 69 16.34 -11.46 6.37
N LEU A 70 16.71 -10.20 6.12
CA LEU A 70 16.73 -9.62 4.79
C LEU A 70 18.05 -9.92 4.08
N THR A 71 17.98 -10.33 2.82
CA THR A 71 19.10 -10.40 1.90
C THR A 71 18.95 -9.34 0.82
N TYR A 72 20.07 -8.73 0.43
CA TYR A 72 20.12 -7.67 -0.58
C TYR A 72 21.02 -8.09 -1.73
N PRO A 73 20.75 -7.65 -2.97
CA PRO A 73 21.70 -7.76 -4.07
C PRO A 73 23.02 -7.07 -3.74
N SER A 74 24.11 -7.54 -4.36
CA SER A 74 25.42 -6.91 -4.20
C SER A 74 25.37 -5.43 -4.59
N GLN A 75 25.99 -4.57 -3.79
CA GLN A 75 26.05 -3.11 -3.99
C GLN A 75 24.70 -2.36 -3.89
N ALA A 76 23.63 -3.02 -3.46
CA ALA A 76 22.37 -2.34 -3.20
C ALA A 76 22.48 -1.41 -1.98
N VAL A 77 21.78 -0.28 -2.02
CA VAL A 77 21.54 0.54 -0.83
C VAL A 77 20.50 -0.17 0.03
N HIS A 78 20.81 -0.44 1.30
CA HIS A 78 19.88 -1.12 2.19
C HIS A 78 18.82 -0.13 2.68
N GLY A 79 17.58 -0.30 2.22
CA GLY A 79 16.44 0.46 2.70
C GLY A 79 16.06 0.11 4.14
N HIS A 80 15.81 1.11 4.97
CA HIS A 80 15.34 0.93 6.34
C HIS A 80 14.47 2.11 6.72
N GLU A 81 13.34 1.86 7.40
CA GLU A 81 12.31 2.87 7.69
C GLU A 81 12.84 4.11 8.43
N THR A 82 13.92 4.00 9.20
CA THR A 82 14.53 5.13 9.94
C THR A 82 15.55 5.94 9.13
N LEU A 83 15.92 5.49 7.93
CA LEU A 83 16.93 6.14 7.10
C LEU A 83 16.27 7.05 6.05
N ALA A 84 16.91 8.17 5.75
CA ALA A 84 16.52 8.99 4.59
C ALA A 84 17.01 8.32 3.28
N PRO A 85 16.22 8.34 2.18
CA PRO A 85 14.90 8.95 2.03
C PRO A 85 13.72 8.01 2.38
N PHE A 86 13.97 6.79 2.83
CA PHE A 86 12.95 5.76 3.08
C PHE A 86 11.91 6.19 4.12
N PHE A 87 12.33 6.89 5.18
CA PHE A 87 11.42 7.45 6.17
C PHE A 87 10.38 8.39 5.56
N SER A 88 10.77 9.22 4.58
CA SER A 88 9.85 10.09 3.85
C SER A 88 8.85 9.29 3.00
N ARG A 89 9.24 8.13 2.48
CA ARG A 89 8.32 7.20 1.78
C ARG A 89 7.32 6.59 2.76
N VAL A 90 7.79 6.15 3.93
CA VAL A 90 6.92 5.61 4.99
C VAL A 90 5.86 6.63 5.42
N PHE A 91 6.23 7.92 5.54
CA PHE A 91 5.28 9.00 5.77
C PHE A 91 4.22 9.09 4.66
N MET A 92 4.64 9.04 3.40
CA MET A 92 3.71 9.08 2.27
C MET A 92 2.72 7.91 2.29
N TYR A 93 3.15 6.70 2.67
CA TYR A 93 2.24 5.57 2.81
C TYR A 93 1.23 5.79 3.93
N TRP A 94 1.72 6.23 5.08
CA TRP A 94 0.90 6.45 6.27
C TRP A 94 -0.19 7.49 6.05
N TYR A 95 0.18 8.65 5.49
CA TYR A 95 -0.77 9.74 5.26
C TYR A 95 -1.72 9.51 4.08
N ALA A 96 -1.48 8.49 3.26
CA ALA A 96 -2.48 8.02 2.31
C ALA A 96 -3.58 7.16 2.98
N ALA A 97 -3.32 6.65 4.19
CA ALA A 97 -4.24 5.80 4.93
C ALA A 97 -4.93 6.51 6.11
N THR A 98 -4.28 7.50 6.73
CA THR A 98 -4.83 8.22 7.88
C THR A 98 -4.13 9.57 8.13
N ASP A 99 -4.83 10.52 8.76
CA ASP A 99 -4.24 11.78 9.23
C ASP A 99 -3.64 11.68 10.64
N LEU A 100 -3.75 10.52 11.29
CA LEU A 100 -3.16 10.29 12.61
C LEU A 100 -1.62 10.37 12.57
N PRO A 101 -0.93 10.72 13.66
CA PRO A 101 0.53 10.72 13.68
C PRO A 101 1.09 9.29 13.59
N ILE A 102 2.09 9.09 12.72
CA ILE A 102 2.83 7.82 12.62
C ILE A 102 3.79 7.61 13.80
N ILE A 103 4.36 8.70 14.31
CA ILE A 103 5.29 8.63 15.45
C ILE A 103 4.47 8.52 16.73
N GLY A 104 4.73 7.45 17.48
CA GLY A 104 4.12 7.21 18.77
C GLY A 104 4.70 8.09 19.88
N TYR A 105 4.17 7.93 21.09
CA TYR A 105 4.49 8.80 22.22
C TYR A 105 5.87 8.52 22.82
N THR A 106 6.48 7.37 22.52
CA THR A 106 7.85 7.02 22.92
C THR A 106 8.88 7.25 21.81
N GLY A 107 8.46 7.81 20.67
CA GLY A 107 9.30 8.03 19.50
C GLY A 107 9.39 6.82 18.55
N GLU A 108 8.59 5.78 18.80
CA GLU A 108 8.49 4.61 17.94
C GLU A 108 7.75 4.92 16.63
N ILE A 109 8.17 4.28 15.54
CA ILE A 109 7.43 4.29 14.28
C ILE A 109 6.32 3.25 14.41
N ARG A 110 5.06 3.65 14.24
CA ARG A 110 3.94 2.71 14.26
C ARG A 110 4.03 1.73 13.07
N PRO A 111 3.61 0.47 13.24
CA PRO A 111 3.61 -0.50 12.15
C PRO A 111 2.80 0.01 10.95
N TRP A 112 3.45 0.09 9.79
CA TRP A 112 2.89 0.73 8.59
C TRP A 112 2.56 -0.26 7.46
N SER A 113 2.57 -1.57 7.74
CA SER A 113 2.28 -2.61 6.73
C SER A 113 0.88 -2.48 6.11
N ALA A 114 -0.14 -2.15 6.92
CA ALA A 114 -1.49 -1.91 6.41
C ALA A 114 -1.57 -0.61 5.60
N ALA A 115 -0.91 0.45 6.08
CA ALA A 115 -0.83 1.72 5.37
C ALA A 115 -0.16 1.58 4.00
N PHE A 116 0.84 0.70 3.87
CA PHE A 116 1.45 0.40 2.58
C PHE A 116 0.46 -0.24 1.59
N ILE A 117 -0.31 -1.25 2.01
CA ILE A 117 -1.35 -1.87 1.17
C ILE A 117 -2.43 -0.85 0.77
N VAL A 118 -2.87 -0.01 1.72
CA VAL A 118 -3.83 1.06 1.46
C VAL A 118 -3.25 2.08 0.48
N TRP A 119 -2.00 2.50 0.65
CA TRP A 119 -1.32 3.40 -0.28
C TRP A 119 -1.24 2.82 -1.70
N LEU A 120 -0.94 1.53 -1.85
CA LEU A 120 -0.99 0.84 -3.15
C LEU A 120 -2.40 0.92 -3.76
N ALA A 121 -3.43 0.63 -2.96
CA ALA A 121 -4.81 0.66 -3.41
C ALA A 121 -5.26 2.08 -3.82
N ARG A 122 -5.01 3.10 -2.97
CA ARG A 122 -5.34 4.51 -3.26
C ARG A 122 -4.59 5.04 -4.48
N SER A 123 -3.28 4.81 -4.55
CA SER A 123 -2.44 5.26 -5.66
C SER A 123 -2.78 4.54 -6.97
N ALA A 124 -3.37 3.34 -6.89
CA ALA A 124 -3.91 2.62 -8.03
C ALA A 124 -5.37 2.97 -8.36
N GLY A 125 -6.02 3.89 -7.64
CA GLY A 125 -7.38 4.33 -7.90
C GLY A 125 -8.48 3.38 -7.42
N VAL A 126 -8.20 2.55 -6.41
CA VAL A 126 -9.24 1.80 -5.68
C VAL A 126 -10.07 2.78 -4.85
N ALA A 127 -11.39 2.62 -4.84
CA ALA A 127 -12.29 3.44 -4.03
C ALA A 127 -12.34 3.01 -2.55
N GLU A 128 -12.66 3.95 -1.65
CA GLU A 128 -12.94 3.69 -0.22
C GLU A 128 -13.99 2.61 0.00
N THR A 129 -15.00 2.56 -0.87
CA THR A 129 -16.07 1.56 -0.83
C THR A 129 -15.60 0.15 -1.15
N ASP A 130 -14.52 0.00 -1.91
CA ASP A 130 -13.95 -1.31 -2.27
C ASP A 130 -12.94 -1.78 -1.22
N LEU A 131 -12.11 -0.87 -0.72
CA LEU A 131 -11.11 -1.13 0.32
C LEU A 131 -10.96 0.15 1.17
N PRO A 132 -11.28 0.12 2.47
CA PRO A 132 -11.27 1.31 3.32
C PRO A 132 -9.84 1.74 3.67
N SER A 133 -9.62 3.05 3.79
CA SER A 133 -8.39 3.60 4.32
C SER A 133 -8.28 3.34 5.83
N THR A 134 -7.21 2.64 6.22
CA THR A 134 -6.97 2.19 7.58
C THR A 134 -5.49 1.86 7.79
N VAL A 135 -5.05 1.91 9.04
CA VAL A 135 -3.72 1.43 9.47
C VAL A 135 -3.77 0.04 10.10
N LEU A 136 -4.93 -0.63 10.08
CA LEU A 136 -5.13 -1.98 10.59
C LEU A 136 -5.52 -2.93 9.46
N HIS A 137 -4.76 -4.02 9.29
CA HIS A 137 -5.07 -5.04 8.30
C HIS A 137 -6.47 -5.65 8.49
N TRP A 138 -6.89 -5.83 9.74
CA TRP A 138 -8.20 -6.41 10.05
C TRP A 138 -9.37 -5.62 9.46
N ASP A 139 -9.32 -4.29 9.46
CA ASP A 139 -10.47 -3.46 9.09
C ASP A 139 -10.87 -3.68 7.63
N TYR A 140 -9.90 -3.72 6.70
CA TYR A 140 -10.21 -4.02 5.31
C TYR A 140 -10.51 -5.50 5.08
N MET A 141 -9.92 -6.42 5.87
CA MET A 141 -10.26 -7.85 5.78
C MET A 141 -11.72 -8.06 6.14
N GLN A 142 -12.16 -7.50 7.27
CA GLN A 142 -13.54 -7.48 7.73
C GLN A 142 -14.48 -6.88 6.68
N HIS A 143 -14.09 -5.74 6.10
CA HIS A 143 -14.87 -5.08 5.06
C HIS A 143 -15.11 -5.99 3.85
N VAL A 144 -14.05 -6.60 3.33
CA VAL A 144 -14.11 -7.52 2.18
C VAL A 144 -14.90 -8.79 2.51
N MET A 145 -14.77 -9.32 3.74
CA MET A 145 -15.55 -10.46 4.20
C MET A 145 -17.05 -10.15 4.30
N ALA A 146 -17.41 -8.94 4.77
CA ALA A 146 -18.79 -8.51 4.87
C ALA A 146 -19.44 -8.20 3.51
N ALA A 147 -18.66 -7.67 2.55
CA ALA A 147 -19.13 -7.39 1.19
C ALA A 147 -19.48 -8.65 0.39
N GLY A 148 -18.89 -9.80 0.74
CA GLY A 148 -19.15 -11.07 0.07
C GLY A 148 -18.67 -11.07 -1.39
N SER A 149 -19.41 -11.74 -2.27
CA SER A 149 -18.99 -11.98 -3.67
C SER A 149 -19.31 -10.86 -4.65
N ALA A 150 -19.93 -9.77 -4.22
CA ALA A 150 -20.35 -8.67 -5.10
C ALA A 150 -19.29 -7.56 -5.28
N GLY A 151 -18.25 -7.56 -4.44
CA GLY A 151 -17.22 -6.51 -4.43
C GLY A 151 -16.12 -6.72 -5.47
N ARG A 152 -15.37 -5.64 -5.74
CA ARG A 152 -14.09 -5.69 -6.46
C ARG A 152 -13.09 -6.60 -5.77
N PHE A 153 -13.11 -6.63 -4.44
CA PHE A 153 -12.30 -7.54 -3.64
C PHE A 153 -13.18 -8.62 -3.04
N VAL A 154 -12.71 -9.87 -3.09
CA VAL A 154 -13.42 -11.02 -2.53
C VAL A 154 -12.49 -11.84 -1.67
N SER A 155 -12.97 -12.20 -0.48
CA SER A 155 -12.22 -13.00 0.48
C SER A 155 -12.40 -14.49 0.22
N HIS A 156 -11.30 -15.24 0.30
CA HIS A 156 -11.26 -16.69 0.16
C HIS A 156 -10.42 -17.30 1.28
N ALA A 157 -10.77 -18.51 1.70
CA ALA A 157 -9.87 -19.29 2.55
C ALA A 157 -8.57 -19.57 1.79
N ILE A 158 -7.43 -19.48 2.48
CA ILE A 158 -6.10 -19.68 1.87
C ILE A 158 -5.95 -21.01 1.13
N ASN A 159 -6.68 -22.04 1.59
CA ASN A 159 -6.66 -23.39 1.06
C ASN A 159 -7.73 -23.68 -0.01
N ALA A 160 -8.50 -22.66 -0.42
CA ALA A 160 -9.61 -22.80 -1.35
C ALA A 160 -9.41 -22.01 -2.66
N TYR A 161 -8.38 -21.18 -2.75
CA TYR A 161 -8.15 -20.29 -3.89
C TYR A 161 -6.65 -20.18 -4.18
N ALA A 162 -6.27 -20.37 -5.45
CA ALA A 162 -4.89 -20.22 -5.91
C ALA A 162 -4.59 -18.73 -6.20
N PRO A 163 -3.73 -18.06 -5.41
CA PRO A 163 -3.50 -16.62 -5.56
C PRO A 163 -2.84 -16.26 -6.89
N LYS A 164 -3.21 -15.10 -7.42
CA LYS A 164 -2.70 -14.53 -8.67
C LYS A 164 -2.07 -13.16 -8.43
N PRO A 165 -1.20 -12.67 -9.31
CA PRO A 165 -0.69 -11.31 -9.23
C PRO A 165 -1.84 -10.29 -9.13
N GLY A 166 -1.77 -9.39 -8.14
CA GLY A 166 -2.81 -8.43 -7.78
C GLY A 166 -3.64 -8.81 -6.56
N ASP A 167 -3.65 -10.10 -6.18
CA ASP A 167 -4.32 -10.57 -4.97
C ASP A 167 -3.49 -10.20 -3.73
N ILE A 168 -4.14 -10.12 -2.58
CA ILE A 168 -3.49 -9.85 -1.29
C ILE A 168 -3.61 -11.10 -0.42
N ILE A 169 -2.51 -11.60 0.14
CA ILE A 169 -2.55 -12.71 1.10
C ILE A 169 -2.32 -12.19 2.51
N CYS A 170 -3.02 -12.76 3.50
CA CYS A 170 -2.98 -12.31 4.88
C CYS A 170 -2.71 -13.46 5.85
N ALA A 171 -1.87 -13.21 6.85
CA ALA A 171 -1.54 -14.14 7.93
C ALA A 171 -1.75 -13.48 9.29
N ALA A 172 -2.19 -14.25 10.28
CA ALA A 172 -2.15 -13.82 11.67
C ALA A 172 -0.69 -13.61 12.11
N ARG A 173 -0.46 -12.64 12.98
CA ARG A 173 0.87 -12.29 13.51
C ARG A 173 0.85 -12.28 15.04
N GLY A 174 1.94 -12.72 15.64
CA GLY A 174 2.09 -12.87 17.09
C GLY A 174 1.66 -14.27 17.55
N GLU A 175 2.44 -14.88 18.42
CA GLU A 175 2.32 -16.30 18.77
C GLU A 175 0.91 -16.66 19.30
N ALA A 176 0.48 -16.00 20.39
CA ALA A 176 -0.79 -16.30 21.04
C ALA A 176 -1.99 -16.03 20.10
N PHE A 177 -1.94 -14.96 19.30
CA PHE A 177 -3.02 -14.63 18.38
C PHE A 177 -3.09 -15.64 17.23
N SER A 178 -1.95 -15.97 16.62
CA SER A 178 -1.86 -16.93 15.51
C SER A 178 -2.32 -18.32 15.91
N GLN A 179 -2.02 -18.77 17.13
CA GLN A 179 -2.51 -20.05 17.67
C GLN A 179 -4.03 -20.09 17.81
N SER A 180 -4.70 -18.94 17.86
CA SER A 180 -6.15 -18.85 18.00
C SER A 180 -6.91 -18.78 16.67
N ILE A 181 -6.18 -18.86 15.54
CA ILE A 181 -6.72 -18.81 14.18
C ILE A 181 -6.35 -20.13 13.49
N HIS A 182 -7.29 -21.09 13.40
CA HIS A 182 -7.04 -22.38 12.76
C HIS A 182 -7.48 -22.41 11.29
N GLY A 183 -8.20 -21.39 10.84
CA GLY A 183 -8.61 -21.22 9.46
C GLY A 183 -9.53 -20.04 9.26
N TYR A 184 -10.10 -19.93 8.06
CA TYR A 184 -10.93 -18.81 7.63
C TYR A 184 -12.10 -18.48 8.58
N LYS A 185 -12.72 -19.49 9.19
CA LYS A 185 -13.88 -19.30 10.09
C LYS A 185 -13.51 -18.70 11.45
N ASP A 186 -12.25 -18.76 11.84
CA ASP A 186 -11.77 -18.25 13.13
C ASP A 186 -11.23 -16.82 13.03
N LEU A 187 -11.19 -16.26 11.81
CA LEU A 187 -10.75 -14.89 11.56
C LEU A 187 -11.58 -13.91 12.39
N LYS A 188 -10.87 -13.12 13.20
CA LYS A 188 -11.42 -12.13 14.14
C LYS A 188 -10.47 -10.95 14.29
N HIS A 189 -10.95 -9.87 14.90
CA HIS A 189 -10.16 -8.68 15.18
C HIS A 189 -8.84 -9.01 15.90
N GLY A 190 -7.72 -8.54 15.36
CA GLY A 190 -6.40 -8.71 15.95
C GLY A 190 -5.25 -8.44 14.98
N ALA A 191 -4.07 -8.92 15.33
CA ALA A 191 -2.84 -8.63 14.60
C ALA A 191 -2.70 -9.53 13.35
N TYR A 192 -2.76 -8.92 12.18
CA TYR A 192 -2.46 -9.57 10.91
C TYR A 192 -1.31 -8.86 10.21
N HIS A 193 -0.78 -9.50 9.19
CA HIS A 193 0.11 -8.93 8.19
C HIS A 193 -0.33 -9.42 6.82
N CYS A 194 -0.30 -8.53 5.82
CA CYS A 194 -0.71 -8.88 4.48
C CYS A 194 0.27 -8.34 3.43
N ASP A 195 0.47 -9.13 2.39
CA ASP A 195 1.39 -8.85 1.28
C ASP A 195 0.64 -8.91 -0.06
N LEU A 196 1.05 -8.08 -1.02
CA LEU A 196 0.53 -8.11 -2.38
C LEU A 196 1.25 -9.21 -3.18
N VAL A 197 0.50 -10.11 -3.81
CA VAL A 197 1.05 -11.07 -4.77
C VAL A 197 1.49 -10.33 -6.02
N VAL A 198 2.77 -10.41 -6.38
CA VAL A 198 3.33 -9.69 -7.53
C VAL A 198 3.73 -10.57 -8.69
N ALA A 199 4.03 -11.84 -8.45
CA ALA A 199 4.33 -12.82 -9.49
C ALA A 199 3.90 -14.22 -9.07
N GLN A 200 3.69 -15.08 -10.06
CA GLN A 200 3.44 -16.50 -9.87
C GLN A 200 4.34 -17.30 -10.82
N ARG A 201 5.04 -18.28 -10.27
CA ARG A 201 5.91 -19.22 -10.97
C ARG A 201 5.51 -20.65 -10.53
N PRO A 202 5.92 -21.71 -11.24
CA PRO A 202 5.61 -23.07 -10.82
C PRO A 202 6.02 -23.34 -9.37
N GLY A 203 5.05 -23.68 -8.51
CA GLY A 203 5.27 -23.99 -7.09
C GLY A 203 5.57 -22.82 -6.16
N VAL A 204 5.53 -21.57 -6.64
CA VAL A 204 5.85 -20.39 -5.80
C VAL A 204 5.12 -19.13 -6.28
N ILE A 205 4.65 -18.30 -5.34
CA ILE A 205 4.31 -16.90 -5.60
C ILE A 205 5.32 -15.98 -4.96
N ASP A 206 5.55 -14.83 -5.58
CA ASP A 206 6.32 -13.75 -5.00
C ASP A 206 5.35 -12.71 -4.47
N VAL A 207 5.57 -12.28 -3.22
CA VAL A 207 4.73 -11.29 -2.55
C VAL A 207 5.58 -10.12 -2.06
N ILE A 208 5.04 -8.91 -2.11
CA ILE A 208 5.68 -7.70 -1.60
C ILE A 208 4.84 -7.11 -0.48
N GLY A 209 5.48 -6.92 0.66
CA GLY A 209 4.90 -6.35 1.87
C GLY A 209 5.67 -5.13 2.36
N GLY A 210 4.95 -4.18 2.96
CA GLY A 210 5.54 -3.06 3.68
C GLY A 210 5.79 -3.41 5.15
N ASN A 211 6.77 -2.78 5.79
CA ASN A 211 7.18 -3.00 7.17
C ASN A 211 7.51 -4.49 7.46
N VAL A 212 8.10 -5.16 6.47
CA VAL A 212 8.66 -6.51 6.61
C VAL A 212 10.13 -6.35 6.97
N LEU A 213 10.43 -6.52 8.26
CA LEU A 213 11.73 -6.19 8.85
C LEU A 213 12.13 -4.75 8.51
N ASP A 214 11.20 -3.82 8.75
CA ASP A 214 11.41 -2.36 8.65
C ASP A 214 11.72 -1.85 7.23
N ALA A 215 11.37 -2.64 6.21
CA ALA A 215 11.53 -2.33 4.79
C ALA A 215 10.30 -2.71 3.95
N VAL A 216 10.31 -2.31 2.67
CA VAL A 216 9.44 -2.90 1.63
C VAL A 216 10.18 -4.09 1.03
N SER A 217 9.75 -5.30 1.34
CA SER A 217 10.51 -6.53 1.07
C SER A 217 9.70 -7.54 0.27
N LEU A 218 10.40 -8.34 -0.53
CA LEU A 218 9.82 -9.45 -1.27
C LEU A 218 9.98 -10.75 -0.49
N ALA A 219 8.96 -11.61 -0.50
CA ALA A 219 9.03 -12.97 0.02
C ALA A 219 8.61 -13.98 -1.04
N HIS A 220 9.26 -15.15 -1.02
CA HIS A 220 8.88 -16.30 -1.85
C HIS A 220 8.00 -17.24 -1.03
N ILE A 221 6.74 -17.43 -1.45
CA ILE A 221 5.77 -18.26 -0.74
C ILE A 221 5.51 -19.52 -1.55
N LYS A 222 5.80 -20.67 -0.94
CA LYS A 222 5.63 -21.98 -1.56
C LYS A 222 4.15 -22.29 -1.80
N LEU A 223 3.89 -22.94 -2.93
CA LEU A 223 2.58 -23.47 -3.30
C LEU A 223 2.64 -24.99 -3.36
N ASP A 224 1.49 -25.64 -3.18
CA ASP A 224 1.33 -27.05 -3.48
C ASP A 224 1.17 -27.32 -4.99
N GLY A 225 1.01 -28.59 -5.36
CA GLY A 225 0.84 -29.00 -6.76
C GLY A 225 -0.42 -28.47 -7.45
N THR A 226 -1.37 -27.91 -6.70
CA THR A 226 -2.61 -27.30 -7.20
C THR A 226 -2.55 -25.76 -7.22
N GLY A 227 -1.42 -25.17 -6.80
CA GLY A 227 -1.23 -23.72 -6.75
C GLY A 227 -1.77 -23.07 -5.47
N ILE A 228 -2.13 -23.86 -4.46
CA ILE A 228 -2.59 -23.37 -3.15
C ILE A 228 -1.38 -23.04 -2.28
N VAL A 229 -1.46 -21.94 -1.53
CA VAL A 229 -0.39 -21.51 -0.62
C VAL A 229 -0.17 -22.56 0.48
N LEU A 230 1.10 -22.86 0.74
CA LEU A 230 1.54 -23.70 1.86
C LEU A 230 1.90 -22.83 3.07
N PRO A 231 1.04 -22.74 4.11
CA PRO A 231 1.33 -21.94 5.30
C PRO A 231 2.49 -22.53 6.11
N THR A 232 3.25 -21.68 6.78
CA THR A 232 4.34 -22.09 7.69
C THR A 232 4.05 -21.62 9.11
N LYS A 233 4.83 -22.11 10.09
CA LYS A 233 4.73 -21.60 11.48
C LYS A 233 5.03 -20.09 11.55
N ALA A 234 6.01 -19.61 10.78
CA ALA A 234 6.40 -18.20 10.74
C ALA A 234 5.39 -17.31 9.99
N ARG A 235 4.67 -17.90 9.03
CA ARG A 235 3.62 -17.25 8.23
C ARG A 235 2.42 -18.19 8.08
N PRO A 236 1.52 -18.23 9.07
CA PRO A 236 0.29 -19.00 9.01
C PRO A 236 -0.74 -18.26 8.14
N TRP A 237 -0.48 -18.18 6.84
CA TRP A 237 -1.39 -17.62 5.85
C TRP A 237 -2.78 -18.25 6.01
N SER A 238 -3.82 -17.43 6.07
CA SER A 238 -5.18 -17.88 6.40
C SER A 238 -6.27 -17.31 5.49
N LEU A 239 -5.98 -16.21 4.79
CA LEU A 239 -6.90 -15.50 3.92
C LEU A 239 -6.20 -15.09 2.61
N VAL A 240 -6.93 -15.18 1.50
CA VAL A 240 -6.63 -14.48 0.25
C VAL A 240 -7.74 -13.47 -0.01
N ILE A 241 -7.36 -12.27 -0.41
CA ILE A 241 -8.26 -11.25 -0.97
C ILE A 241 -7.99 -11.22 -2.48
N GLU A 242 -8.89 -11.83 -3.23
CA GLU A 242 -8.92 -11.80 -4.69
C GLU A 242 -9.25 -10.39 -5.16
N GLN A 243 -8.41 -9.81 -6.03
CA GLN A 243 -8.75 -8.60 -6.76
C GLN A 243 -9.43 -8.98 -8.07
N ARG A 244 -10.70 -8.64 -8.24
CA ARG A 244 -11.45 -8.80 -9.50
C ARG A 244 -11.24 -7.60 -10.42
N ASN A 245 -11.33 -7.86 -11.72
CA ASN A 245 -11.20 -6.84 -12.77
C ASN A 245 -12.35 -5.83 -12.70
#